data_AF-A0A3B0XKH1-F1
#
_entry.id   AF-A0A3B0XKH1-F1
#
_cell.length_a   1.000
_cell.length_b   1.000
_cell.length_c   1.000
_cell.angle_alpha   90.00
_cell.angle_beta   90.00
_cell.angle_gamma   90.00
#
_symmetry.space_group_name_H-M   'P 1'
#
loop_
_entity.id
_entity.type
_entity.pdbx_description
1 polymer ?
#
loop_
_entity_poly.entity_id
_entity_poly.type
_entity_poly.pdbx_seq_one_letter_code
_entity_poly.pdbx_strand_id
1 'polypeptide(L)' 'LIASIKAKLLSLDDDFRFIPGHGPESVIGEERLNNPFLS' A
#
# COMPACT_ATOMS: atom_id res chain seq x y z
N LEU A 1 -2.72 -13.51 0.18
CA LEU A 1 -1.79 -12.36 0.12
C LEU A 1 -2.55 -11.02 0.02
N ILE A 2 -3.25 -10.74 -1.09
CA ILE A 2 -3.98 -9.47 -1.30
C ILE A 2 -4.94 -9.12 -0.15
N ALA A 3 -5.70 -10.10 0.37
CA ALA A 3 -6.58 -9.88 1.52
C ALA A 3 -5.84 -9.32 2.75
N SER A 4 -4.63 -9.80 3.03
CA SER A 4 -3.82 -9.29 4.14
C SER A 4 -3.31 -7.87 3.88
N ILE A 5 -3.02 -7.52 2.63
CA ILE A 5 -2.63 -6.16 2.24
C ILE A 5 -3.81 -5.21 2.47
N LYS A 6 -5.01 -5.56 1.99
CA LYS A 6 -6.22 -4.76 2.18
C LYS A 6 -6.58 -4.60 3.67
N ALA A 7 -6.49 -5.67 4.45
CA ALA A 7 -6.90 -5.67 5.86
C ALA A 7 -5.89 -5.05 6.84
N LYS A 8 -4.60 -4.95 6.47
CA LYS A 8 -3.54 -4.47 7.38
C LYS A 8 -2.83 -3.22 6.90
N LEU A 9 -2.54 -3.12 5.61
CA LEU A 9 -1.79 -1.99 5.05
C LEU A 9 -2.74 -0.90 4.56
N LEU A 10 -3.76 -1.27 3.77
CA LEU A 10 -4.72 -0.27 3.27
C LEU A 10 -5.69 0.26 4.33
N SER A 11 -5.69 -0.31 5.53
CA SER A 11 -6.38 0.20 6.71
C SER A 11 -5.66 1.37 7.39
N LEU A 12 -4.42 1.68 6.99
CA LEU A 12 -3.67 2.82 7.50
C LEU A 12 -4.07 4.11 6.77
N ASP A 13 -3.73 5.24 7.38
CA ASP A 13 -3.96 6.57 6.82
C ASP A 13 -3.15 6.79 5.53
N ASP A 14 -3.65 7.67 4.67
CA ASP A 14 -3.12 7.89 3.32
C ASP A 14 -1.72 8.51 3.30
N ASP A 15 -1.28 9.15 4.37
CA ASP A 15 0.03 9.77 4.52
C ASP A 15 1.10 8.82 5.08
N PHE A 16 0.72 7.58 5.40
CA PHE A 16 1.65 6.60 5.95
C PHE A 16 2.66 6.14 4.90
N ARG A 17 3.94 6.40 5.15
CA ARG A 17 5.06 6.00 4.27
C ARG A 17 5.57 4.62 4.65
N PHE A 18 5.94 3.82 3.66
CA PHE A 18 6.54 2.50 3.89
C PHE A 18 7.72 2.24 2.94
N ILE A 19 8.65 1.41 3.41
CA ILE A 19 9.82 0.95 2.64
C ILE A 19 9.56 -0.51 2.25
N PRO A 20 9.39 -0.82 0.95
CA PRO A 20 9.21 -2.21 0.52
C PRO A 20 10.53 -2.98 0.61
N GLY A 21 10.45 -4.31 0.53
CA GLY A 21 11.66 -5.14 0.45
C GLY A 21 12.48 -4.90 -0.83
N HIS A 22 11.84 -4.41 -1.90
CA HIS A 22 12.47 -4.07 -3.17
C HIS A 22 11.82 -2.83 -3.79
N GLY A 23 12.62 -2.01 -4.45
CA GLY A 23 12.15 -0.79 -5.12
C GLY A 23 12.17 0.44 -4.21
N PRO A 24 11.61 1.57 -4.70
CA PRO A 24 11.56 2.82 -3.95
C PRO A 24 10.53 2.76 -2.81
N GLU A 25 10.68 3.66 -1.84
CA GLU A 25 9.63 3.91 -0.84
C GLU A 25 8.34 4.41 -1.51
N SER A 26 7.21 4.19 -0.84
CA SER A 26 5.87 4.59 -1.31
C SER A 26 4.99 4.99 -0.13
N VAL A 27 3.76 5.45 -0.42
CA VAL A 27 2.76 5.91 0.56
C VAL A 27 1.45 5.16 0.34
N ILE A 28 0.74 4.83 1.42
CA ILE A 28 -0.51 4.03 1.36
C ILE A 28 -1.55 4.64 0.41
N GLY A 29 -1.73 5.96 0.41
CA GLY A 29 -2.68 6.62 -0.49
C GLY A 29 -2.33 6.46 -1.97
N GLU A 30 -1.03 6.48 -2.32
CA GLU A 30 -0.58 6.29 -3.70
C GLU A 30 -0.85 4.86 -4.18
N GLU A 31 -0.54 3.85 -3.36
CA GLU A 31 -0.84 2.45 -3.68
C GLU A 31 -2.34 2.19 -3.82
N ARG A 32 -3.16 2.80 -2.95
CA ARG A 32 -4.62 2.64 -2.98
C ARG A 32 -5.21 3.11 -4.31
N LEU A 33 -4.68 4.19 -4.88
CA LEU A 33 -5.20 4.80 -6.10
C LEU A 33 -4.61 4.19 -7.37
N ASN A 34 -3.33 3.82 -7.35
CA ASN A 34 -2.58 3.54 -8.57
C ASN A 34 -2.14 2.07 -8.73
N ASN A 35 -2.18 1.26 -7.67
CA ASN A 35 -1.70 -0.12 -7.76
C ASN A 35 -2.70 -1.03 -8.50
N PRO A 36 -2.34 -1.60 -9.67
CA PRO A 36 -3.27 -2.36 -10.51
C PRO A 36 -3.67 -3.72 -9.91
N PHE A 37 -3.04 -4.13 -8.81
CA PHE A 37 -3.35 -5.38 -8.10
C PHE A 37 -4.27 -5.17 -6.89
N LEU A 38 -4.59 -3.92 -6.55
CA LEU A 38 -5.38 -3.57 -5.36
C LEU A 38 -6.82 -3.17 -5.65
N SER A 39 -7.21 -3.05 -6.92
CA SER A 39 -8.62 -2.94 -7.34
C SER A 39 -9.39 -4.19 -6.93
#